data_AF-A0A527VL80-F1
#
_entry.id   AF-A0A527VL80-F1
#
_cell.length_a   1.000
_cell.length_b   1.000
_cell.length_c   1.000
_cell.angle_alpha   90.00
_cell.angle_beta   90.00
_cell.angle_gamma   90.00
#
_symmetry.space_group_name_H-M   'P 1'
#
loop_
_entity.id
_entity.type
_entity.pdbx_description
1 polymer ?
#
loop_
_entity_poly.entity_id
_entity_poly.type
_entity_poly.pdbx_seq_one_letter_code
_entity_poly.pdbx_strand_id
1 'polypeptide(L)' 'TALSTLAGAAMALGLIAGPAMAADQGIVVYNAQHESLAKEWAAGFTKETGIKVTLRNGGDSDFSNQIVAEG' A
#
# COMPACT_ATOMS: atom_id res chain seq x y z
N THR A 1 -25.56 30.80 15.45
CA THR A 1 -25.67 29.45 16.07
C THR A 1 -25.78 28.31 15.06
N ALA A 2 -26.18 28.53 13.80
CA ALA A 2 -26.24 27.47 12.77
C ALA A 2 -24.91 27.18 12.04
N LEU A 3 -23.90 28.06 12.13
CA LEU A 3 -22.60 27.87 11.45
C LEU A 3 -21.64 26.97 12.26
N SER A 4 -21.77 26.97 13.59
CA SER A 4 -20.94 26.16 14.49
C SER A 4 -21.30 24.67 14.46
N THR A 5 -22.53 24.31 14.07
CA THR A 5 -22.99 22.92 13.97
C THR A 5 -22.54 22.23 12.68
N LEU A 6 -22.31 22.98 11.59
CA LEU A 6 -21.84 22.43 10.32
C LEU A 6 -20.35 22.05 10.37
N ALA A 7 -19.54 22.81 11.11
CA ALA A 7 -18.11 22.52 11.30
C ALA A 7 -17.89 21.24 12.15
N GLY A 8 -18.76 20.96 13.12
CA GLY A 8 -18.70 19.73 13.93
C GLY A 8 -19.06 18.47 13.13
N ALA A 9 -20.00 18.57 12.18
CA ALA A 9 -20.42 17.45 11.35
C ALA A 9 -19.36 17.03 10.32
N ALA A 10 -18.59 17.98 9.77
CA ALA A 10 -17.50 17.68 8.84
C ALA A 10 -16.32 16.95 9.52
N MET A 11 -16.05 17.25 10.80
CA MET A 11 -14.98 16.60 11.57
C MET A 11 -15.35 15.18 12.05
N ALA A 12 -16.65 14.86 12.14
CA ALA A 12 -17.13 13.55 12.53
C ALA A 12 -17.06 12.50 11.40
N LEU A 13 -17.02 12.94 10.12
CA LEU A 13 -16.95 12.04 8.96
C LEU A 13 -15.54 11.48 8.69
N GLY A 14 -14.48 12.14 9.19
CA GLY A 14 -13.11 11.65 9.05
C GLY A 14 -12.73 10.52 10.02
N LEU A 15 -13.49 10.34 11.10
CA LEU A 15 -13.20 9.37 12.17
C LEU A 15 -13.79 7.97 11.91
N ILE A 16 -14.54 7.80 10.81
CA ILE A 16 -15.18 6.51 10.45
C ILE A 16 -14.37 5.74 9.39
N ALA A 17 -13.18 6.22 9.02
CA ALA A 17 -12.24 5.43 8.24
C ALA A 17 -11.69 4.32 9.16
N GLY A 18 -12.41 3.19 9.20
CA GLY A 18 -11.89 1.95 9.78
C GLY A 18 -10.55 1.57 9.15
N PRO A 19 -9.74 0.73 9.81
CA PRO A 19 -8.45 0.31 9.25
C PRO A 19 -8.66 -0.22 7.83
N ALA A 20 -7.83 0.24 6.90
CA ALA A 20 -7.85 -0.25 5.53
C ALA A 20 -7.59 -1.77 5.58
N MET A 21 -8.63 -2.56 5.30
CA MET A 21 -8.49 -3.99 5.23
C MET A 21 -7.80 -4.36 3.92
N ALA A 22 -6.81 -5.23 4.01
CA ALA A 22 -6.20 -5.84 2.83
C ALA A 22 -7.31 -6.45 1.96
N ALA A 23 -7.28 -6.20 0.64
CA ALA A 23 -7.99 -7.07 -0.27
C ALA A 23 -7.39 -8.49 -0.15
N ASP A 24 -8.22 -9.54 -0.32
CA ASP A 24 -7.75 -10.94 -0.24
C ASP A 24 -6.56 -11.21 -1.19
N GLN A 25 -6.56 -10.52 -2.33
CA GLN A 25 -5.41 -10.36 -3.21
C GLN A 25 -4.55 -9.23 -2.66
N GLY A 26 -3.43 -9.58 -2.00
CA GLY A 26 -2.46 -8.60 -1.52
C GLY A 26 -1.76 -7.82 -2.65
N ILE A 27 -0.61 -7.24 -2.35
CA ILE A 27 0.13 -6.41 -3.31
C ILE A 27 1.24 -7.19 -4.02
N VAL A 28 1.52 -6.79 -5.26
CA VAL A 28 2.70 -7.22 -6.02
C VAL A 28 3.66 -6.04 -6.12
N VAL A 29 4.93 -6.25 -5.76
CA VAL A 29 5.96 -5.22 -5.76
C VAL A 29 7.08 -5.63 -6.72
N TYR A 30 7.37 -4.75 -7.68
CA TYR A 30 8.49 -4.88 -8.61
C TYR A 30 9.71 -4.28 -7.93
N ASN A 31 10.56 -5.14 -7.37
CA ASN A 31 11.69 -4.78 -6.54
C ASN A 31 12.98 -4.72 -7.35
N ALA A 32 13.47 -3.50 -7.60
CA ALA A 32 14.77 -3.25 -8.22
C ALA A 32 15.92 -3.09 -7.21
N GLN A 33 15.62 -3.22 -5.91
CA GLN A 33 16.59 -3.11 -4.83
C GLN A 33 17.15 -4.48 -4.43
N HIS A 34 18.22 -4.49 -3.64
CA HIS A 34 18.77 -5.70 -3.01
C HIS A 34 17.67 -6.59 -2.41
N GLU A 35 17.59 -7.83 -2.87
CA GLU A 35 16.49 -8.73 -2.50
C GLU A 35 16.37 -9.00 -1.01
N SER A 36 17.51 -9.07 -0.30
CA SER A 36 17.52 -9.32 1.14
C SER A 36 16.81 -8.21 1.91
N LEU A 37 17.04 -6.95 1.53
CA LEU A 37 16.40 -5.80 2.15
C LEU A 37 14.89 -5.81 1.88
N ALA A 38 14.50 -6.04 0.63
CA ALA A 38 13.08 -6.06 0.24
C ALA A 38 12.30 -7.19 0.94
N LYS A 39 12.92 -8.37 1.13
CA LYS A 39 12.33 -9.51 1.85
C LYS A 39 12.04 -9.17 3.31
N GLU A 40 12.99 -8.55 4.01
CA GLU A 40 12.79 -8.18 5.41
C GLU A 40 11.67 -7.14 5.58
N TRP A 41 11.61 -6.15 4.69
CA TRP A 41 10.54 -5.14 4.72
C TRP A 41 9.17 -5.72 4.38
N ALA A 42 9.07 -6.57 3.35
CA ALA A 42 7.83 -7.23 2.98
C ALA A 42 7.30 -8.11 4.12
N ALA A 43 8.19 -8.85 4.80
CA ALA A 43 7.84 -9.66 5.96
C ALA A 43 7.35 -8.80 7.14
N GLY A 44 8.08 -7.72 7.46
CA GLY A 44 7.68 -6.79 8.53
C GLY A 44 6.31 -6.15 8.28
N PHE A 45 6.11 -5.64 7.06
CA PHE A 45 4.83 -5.04 6.64
C PHE A 45 3.68 -6.05 6.67
N THR A 46 3.88 -7.25 6.13
CA THR A 46 2.86 -8.31 6.14
C THR A 46 2.49 -8.69 7.56
N LYS A 47 3.47 -8.78 8.47
CA LYS A 47 3.24 -9.11 9.88
C LYS A 47 2.41 -8.05 10.61
N GLU A 48 2.64 -6.77 10.34
CA GLU A 48 1.95 -5.66 11.00
C GLU A 48 0.55 -5.42 10.45
N THR A 49 0.36 -5.60 9.14
CA THR A 49 -0.87 -5.20 8.44
C THR A 49 -1.76 -6.37 8.05
N GLY A 50 -1.23 -7.59 7.96
CA GLY A 50 -1.90 -8.74 7.37
C GLY A 50 -1.99 -8.70 5.84
N ILE A 51 -1.49 -7.64 5.18
CA ILE A 51 -1.49 -7.53 3.72
C ILE A 51 -0.39 -8.43 3.15
N LYS A 52 -0.76 -9.38 2.28
CA LYS A 52 0.21 -10.24 1.58
C LYS A 52 1.05 -9.42 0.60
N VAL A 53 2.35 -9.66 0.57
CA VAL A 53 3.27 -9.01 -0.38
C VAL A 53 3.94 -10.07 -1.26
N THR A 54 3.84 -9.91 -2.57
CA THR A 54 4.57 -10.72 -3.55
C THR A 54 5.68 -9.88 -4.17
N LEU A 55 6.94 -10.26 -3.94
CA LEU A 55 8.10 -9.58 -4.53
C LEU A 55 8.44 -10.19 -5.90
N ARG A 56 8.56 -9.35 -6.92
CA ARG A 56 9.15 -9.66 -8.22
C ARG A 56 10.49 -8.93 -8.31
N ASN A 57 11.60 -9.66 -8.32
CA ASN A 57 12.93 -9.05 -8.35
C ASN A 57 13.44 -8.93 -9.79
N GLY A 58 14.14 -7.84 -10.09
CA GLY A 58 14.67 -7.53 -11.42
C GLY A 58 15.51 -6.26 -11.37
N GLY A 59 16.07 -5.83 -12.50
CA GLY A 59 16.77 -4.54 -12.58
C GLY A 59 15.84 -3.38 -12.96
N ASP A 60 16.26 -2.14 -12.67
CA ASP A 60 15.54 -0.92 -13.09
C ASP A 60 15.28 -0.89 -14.61
N SER A 61 16.26 -1.29 -15.41
CA SER A 61 16.15 -1.35 -16.88
C SER A 61 15.17 -2.42 -17.36
N ASP A 62 15.06 -3.53 -16.63
CA ASP A 62 14.14 -4.63 -16.98
C ASP A 62 12.69 -4.20 -16.70
N PHE A 63 12.48 -3.57 -15.54
CA PHE A 63 11.16 -3.07 -15.17
C PHE A 63 10.69 -1.88 -15.98
N SER A 64 11.59 -1.04 -16.48
CA SER A 64 11.21 0.07 -17.37
C SER A 64 10.47 -0.44 -18.61
N ASN A 65 10.97 -1.50 -19.25
CA ASN A 65 10.31 -2.11 -20.40
C ASN A 65 9.08 -2.92 -20.00
N GLN A 66 9.16 -3.64 -18.87
CA GLN A 66 8.06 -4.49 -18.40
C GLN A 66 6.83 -3.69 -17.97
N ILE A 67 7.00 -2.60 -17.22
CA ILE A 67 5.88 -1.75 -16.79
C ILE A 67 5.17 -1.16 -18.01
N VAL A 68 5.92 -0.67 -19.01
CA VAL A 68 5.34 -0.16 -20.27
C VAL A 68 4.59 -1.26 -21.04
N ALA A 69 5.09 -2.49 -21.03
CA ALA A 69 4.42 -3.61 -21.69
C ALA A 69 3.15 -4.07 -20.97
N GLU A 70 3.09 -3.88 -19.64
CA GLU A 70 1.96 -4.29 -18.79
C GLU A 70 0.86 -3.21 -18.69
N GLY A 71 1.18 -1.90 -18.86
CA GLY A 71 0.20 -0.81 -19.01
C GLY A 71 0.58 0.52 -18.37
#